data_AF-A0A285M9Y3-F1
#
_entry.id   AF-A0A285M9Y3-F1
#
_cell.length_a   1.000
_cell.length_b   1.000
_cell.length_c   1.000
_cell.angle_alpha   90.00
_cell.angle_beta   90.00
_cell.angle_gamma   90.00
#
_symmetry.space_group_name_H-M   'P 1'
#
loop_
_entity.id
_entity.type
_entity.pdbx_description
1 polymer ?
#
loop_
_entity_poly.entity_id
_entity_poly.type
_entity_poly.pdbx_seq_one_letter_code
_entity_poly.pdbx_strand_id
1 'polypeptide(L)'
;MRFELSEAELPLSMRQFLRDIDNGQAYFSSALQKNRFGISSTLRCLVETATKTGLVAELNSATASAMINRLKKAGWSKDSLIVQKSLLRRYAYETGEGIEWALESATSDRRPIDLVTRGSHWTPYAVLVPDMISVGVTDRVIRLLDRWLRHCAKVNQLTLDHALQFPEGISAFSDLAEVLTAIDPGSPDTEIIQQARTIKRSKAKDLPKAPPYGDLPEPFLSEIKHICSSGAQSDDRITLMATAIRRLLTSAKARDLEPVLTMDTAKAFARDLHSDPIARISEATYCDSLGAFAKQAGYPDTIVDALHKRRNARKFASRNDVRRKEIKLAKNPIDLVFLAKTANEILMKAPFEENLRNRRRDFTLAGAIALLCKLPIRAKDLREGRIGKEFCRDSEGWLVDLATSKTGTAIKGRLPDCLTPYLDAVLLMDCRPEFLWSKYDERCNSPLFANPARRFRSYSAEWLRRNMTEHTCHSAHIVRTLIYDYCAMDNDLDRSVARALVGHASATSAEFYEVNADRYRVEQAQGLLRAIEKTVGDQDAEYA
;
A
#
# COMPACT_ATOMS: atom_id res chain seq x y z
N MET A 1 22.25 -13.94 -43.24
CA MET A 1 22.36 -12.83 -44.23
C MET A 1 23.83 -12.49 -44.36
N ARG A 2 24.40 -12.53 -45.57
CA ARG A 2 25.79 -12.07 -45.82
C ARG A 2 25.73 -10.60 -46.26
N PHE A 3 26.63 -9.77 -45.74
CA PHE A 3 26.75 -8.36 -46.09
C PHE A 3 27.90 -8.21 -47.07
N GLU A 4 27.67 -7.47 -48.16
CA GLU A 4 28.62 -7.31 -49.27
C GLU A 4 29.76 -6.37 -48.89
N LEU A 5 29.50 -5.47 -47.94
CA LEU A 5 30.45 -4.48 -47.44
C LEU A 5 31.50 -5.14 -46.51
N SER A 6 32.77 -4.79 -46.70
CA SER A 6 33.92 -5.20 -45.90
C SER A 6 34.18 -4.23 -44.74
N GLU A 7 34.95 -4.63 -43.71
CA GLU A 7 35.30 -3.70 -42.62
C GLU A 7 36.12 -2.49 -43.09
N ALA A 8 36.88 -2.63 -44.20
CA ALA A 8 37.69 -1.55 -44.74
C ALA A 8 36.85 -0.39 -45.31
N GLU A 9 35.62 -0.68 -45.74
CA GLU A 9 34.66 0.24 -46.34
C GLU A 9 33.76 0.94 -45.31
N LEU A 10 33.89 0.59 -44.02
CA LEU A 10 33.17 1.28 -42.96
C LEU A 10 33.68 2.73 -42.79
N PRO A 11 32.82 3.67 -42.34
CA PRO A 11 33.22 5.00 -41.90
C PRO A 11 34.40 4.97 -40.94
N LEU A 12 35.22 6.03 -40.95
CA LEU A 12 36.42 6.11 -40.11
C LEU A 12 36.10 5.95 -38.62
N SER A 13 35.01 6.55 -38.12
CA SER A 13 34.55 6.41 -36.74
C SER A 13 34.28 4.96 -36.35
N MET A 14 33.54 4.22 -37.20
CA MET A 14 33.24 2.81 -37.00
C MET A 14 34.49 1.93 -37.05
N ARG A 15 35.42 2.19 -37.97
CA ARG A 15 36.69 1.46 -38.04
C ARG A 15 37.58 1.71 -36.83
N GLN A 16 37.64 2.96 -36.35
CA GLN A 16 38.38 3.30 -35.14
C GLN A 16 37.79 2.58 -33.93
N PHE A 17 36.46 2.61 -33.76
CA PHE A 17 35.78 1.88 -32.70
C PHE A 17 36.08 0.37 -32.72
N LEU A 18 36.08 -0.26 -33.89
CA LEU A 18 36.42 -1.67 -34.01
C LEU A 18 37.88 -1.94 -33.59
N ARG A 19 38.83 -1.07 -33.96
CA ARG A 19 40.22 -1.15 -33.48
C ARG A 19 40.32 -0.95 -31.97
N ASP A 20 39.54 -0.04 -31.40
CA ASP A 20 39.53 0.21 -29.95
C ASP A 20 39.03 -1.04 -29.19
N ILE A 21 38.08 -1.79 -29.75
CA ILE A 21 37.69 -3.11 -29.19
C ILE A 21 38.86 -4.09 -29.25
N ASP A 22 39.52 -4.20 -30.40
CA ASP A 22 40.63 -5.14 -30.62
C ASP A 22 41.81 -4.84 -29.70
N ASN A 23 42.10 -3.55 -29.46
CA ASN A 23 43.15 -3.08 -28.56
C ASN A 23 42.75 -3.05 -27.07
N GLY A 24 41.49 -3.37 -26.74
CA GLY A 24 40.98 -3.32 -25.36
C GLY A 24 40.76 -1.91 -24.81
N GLN A 25 40.72 -0.90 -25.68
CA GLN A 25 40.55 0.51 -25.36
C GLN A 25 39.07 0.95 -25.25
N ALA A 26 38.12 0.15 -25.74
CA ALA A 26 36.68 0.40 -25.57
C ALA A 26 36.22 0.17 -24.11
N TYR A 27 35.25 0.95 -23.60
CA TYR A 27 34.72 0.81 -22.23
C TYR A 27 34.16 -0.60 -21.96
N PHE A 28 33.49 -1.19 -22.94
CA PHE A 28 32.96 -2.55 -22.86
C PHE A 28 33.89 -3.60 -23.47
N SER A 29 35.21 -3.36 -23.52
CA SER A 29 36.19 -4.19 -24.24
C SER A 29 36.00 -5.70 -24.05
N SER A 30 35.95 -6.20 -22.81
CA SER A 30 35.81 -7.66 -22.56
C SER A 30 34.51 -8.26 -23.14
N ALA A 31 33.39 -7.54 -23.07
CA ALA A 31 32.11 -7.98 -23.60
C ALA A 31 32.00 -7.76 -25.12
N LEU A 32 32.63 -6.72 -25.64
CA LEU A 32 32.68 -6.39 -27.06
C LEU A 32 33.64 -7.31 -27.81
N GLN A 33 34.79 -7.68 -27.25
CA GLN A 33 35.73 -8.65 -27.81
C GLN A 33 35.07 -10.02 -28.00
N LYS A 34 34.31 -10.50 -26.99
CA LYS A 34 33.48 -11.72 -27.10
C LYS A 34 32.43 -11.65 -28.23
N ASN A 35 32.03 -10.43 -28.61
CA ASN A 35 31.05 -10.18 -29.67
C ASN A 35 31.64 -9.45 -30.89
N ARG A 36 32.97 -9.50 -31.08
CA ARG A 36 33.69 -8.65 -32.05
C ARG A 36 33.22 -8.84 -33.49
N PHE A 37 32.94 -10.09 -33.86
CA PHE A 37 32.36 -10.40 -35.17
C PHE A 37 30.92 -9.89 -35.30
N GLY A 38 30.12 -10.02 -34.23
CA GLY A 38 28.74 -9.58 -34.19
C GLY A 38 28.61 -8.06 -34.34
N ILE A 39 29.42 -7.29 -33.62
CA ILE A 39 29.40 -5.82 -33.71
C ILE A 39 29.85 -5.33 -35.10
N SER A 40 30.91 -5.90 -35.68
CA SER A 40 31.33 -5.61 -37.05
C SER A 40 30.23 -5.93 -38.06
N SER A 41 29.64 -7.12 -37.96
CA SER A 41 28.53 -7.51 -38.82
C SER A 41 27.33 -6.55 -38.70
N THR A 42 27.06 -6.05 -37.50
CA THR A 42 25.98 -5.09 -37.23
C THR A 42 26.26 -3.74 -37.90
N LEU A 43 27.49 -3.22 -37.77
CA LEU A 43 27.90 -1.95 -38.38
C LEU A 43 27.92 -2.02 -39.92
N ARG A 44 28.39 -3.14 -40.49
CA ARG A 44 28.35 -3.37 -41.94
C ARG A 44 26.91 -3.43 -42.45
N CYS A 45 26.01 -4.09 -41.72
CA CYS A 45 24.58 -4.08 -42.04
C CYS A 45 23.98 -2.67 -41.97
N LEU A 46 24.37 -1.86 -40.98
CA LEU A 46 23.90 -0.49 -40.83
C LEU A 46 24.31 0.36 -42.05
N VAL A 47 25.61 0.37 -42.38
CA VAL A 47 26.18 1.15 -43.48
C VAL A 47 25.63 0.69 -44.83
N GLU A 48 25.60 -0.61 -45.10
CA GLU A 48 25.04 -1.14 -46.35
C GLU A 48 23.55 -0.78 -46.50
N THR A 49 22.80 -0.75 -45.40
CA THR A 49 21.40 -0.30 -45.43
C THR A 49 21.30 1.21 -45.67
N ALA A 50 22.16 2.01 -45.05
CA ALA A 50 22.22 3.44 -45.29
C ALA A 50 22.45 3.74 -46.78
N THR A 51 23.48 3.12 -47.36
CA THR A 51 23.80 3.26 -48.80
C THR A 51 22.65 2.84 -49.69
N LYS A 52 22.04 1.66 -49.45
CA LYS A 52 20.91 1.16 -50.25
C LYS A 52 19.64 2.01 -50.15
N THR A 53 19.53 2.86 -49.14
CA THR A 53 18.37 3.73 -48.90
C THR A 53 18.66 5.21 -49.12
N GLY A 54 19.88 5.56 -49.53
CA GLY A 54 20.31 6.95 -49.71
C GLY A 54 20.42 7.74 -48.40
N LEU A 55 20.54 7.07 -47.25
CA LEU A 55 20.77 7.70 -45.96
C LEU A 55 22.27 7.89 -45.71
N VAL A 56 22.61 8.83 -44.82
CA VAL A 56 24.00 9.04 -44.36
C VAL A 56 24.48 7.79 -43.62
N ALA A 57 25.71 7.36 -43.91
CA ALA A 57 26.34 6.17 -43.34
C ALA A 57 26.80 6.37 -41.88
N GLU A 58 25.88 6.86 -41.04
CA GLU A 58 26.08 7.14 -39.62
C GLU A 58 24.91 6.56 -38.83
N LEU A 59 25.14 6.26 -37.55
CA LEU A 59 24.11 5.83 -36.63
C LEU A 59 23.23 7.03 -36.23
N ASN A 60 22.00 7.01 -36.71
CA ASN A 60 20.92 7.90 -36.26
C ASN A 60 19.58 7.17 -36.29
N SER A 61 18.50 7.83 -35.86
CA SER A 61 17.16 7.22 -35.79
C SER A 61 16.65 6.73 -37.14
N ALA A 62 16.94 7.44 -38.25
CA ALA A 62 16.52 7.03 -39.59
C ALA A 62 17.27 5.78 -40.05
N THR A 63 18.61 5.79 -39.97
CA THR A 63 19.46 4.67 -40.41
C THR A 63 19.21 3.41 -39.58
N ALA A 64 19.09 3.54 -38.26
CA ALA A 64 18.77 2.40 -37.39
C ALA A 64 17.38 1.82 -37.68
N SER A 65 16.37 2.67 -37.89
CA SER A 65 15.02 2.20 -38.24
C SER A 65 14.99 1.49 -39.59
N ALA A 66 15.68 2.03 -40.59
CA ALA A 66 15.84 1.40 -41.89
C ALA A 66 16.50 0.03 -41.79
N MET A 67 17.60 -0.08 -41.03
CA MET A 67 18.28 -1.36 -40.76
C MET A 67 17.36 -2.38 -40.08
N ILE A 68 16.66 -1.99 -39.01
CA ILE A 68 15.78 -2.90 -38.27
C ILE A 68 14.61 -3.37 -39.14
N ASN A 69 14.02 -2.48 -39.94
CA ASN A 69 12.97 -2.84 -40.89
C ASN A 69 13.48 -3.80 -41.97
N ARG A 70 14.69 -3.58 -42.49
CA ARG A 70 15.34 -4.49 -43.45
C ARG A 70 15.53 -5.88 -42.85
N LEU A 71 16.07 -5.98 -41.64
CA LEU A 71 16.28 -7.25 -40.94
C LEU A 71 14.95 -7.96 -40.66
N LYS A 72 13.91 -7.22 -40.25
CA LYS A 72 12.56 -7.76 -40.05
C LYS A 72 11.97 -8.32 -41.35
N LYS A 73 12.10 -7.60 -42.48
CA LYS A 73 11.68 -8.08 -43.81
C LYS A 73 12.44 -9.33 -44.26
N ALA A 74 13.69 -9.48 -43.82
CA ALA A 74 14.50 -10.67 -44.04
C ALA A 74 14.20 -11.84 -43.08
N GLY A 75 13.13 -11.75 -42.27
CA GLY A 75 12.66 -12.84 -41.41
C GLY A 75 13.44 -13.01 -40.10
N TRP A 76 14.19 -11.99 -39.65
CA TRP A 76 14.91 -12.08 -38.37
C TRP A 76 13.95 -12.14 -37.18
N SER A 77 14.26 -13.00 -36.21
CA SER A 77 13.46 -13.12 -34.98
C SER A 77 13.55 -11.87 -34.11
N LYS A 78 12.57 -11.68 -33.23
CA LYS A 78 12.54 -10.57 -32.27
C LYS A 78 13.80 -10.54 -31.41
N ASP A 79 14.30 -11.70 -30.98
CA ASP A 79 15.49 -11.80 -30.14
C ASP A 79 16.76 -11.40 -30.89
N SER A 80 16.91 -11.82 -32.15
CA SER A 80 18.04 -11.39 -32.98
C SER A 80 18.01 -9.87 -33.21
N LEU A 81 16.83 -9.26 -33.42
CA LEU A 81 16.71 -7.81 -33.52
C LEU A 81 17.09 -7.09 -32.22
N ILE A 82 16.77 -7.68 -31.06
CA ILE A 82 17.18 -7.15 -29.74
C ILE A 82 18.71 -7.15 -29.61
N VAL A 83 19.37 -8.23 -30.03
CA VAL A 83 20.85 -8.32 -30.04
C VAL A 83 21.46 -7.24 -30.93
N GLN A 84 20.95 -7.06 -32.16
CA GLN A 84 21.44 -6.03 -33.09
C GLN A 84 21.27 -4.62 -32.52
N LYS A 85 20.10 -4.31 -31.95
CA LYS A 85 19.88 -3.03 -31.25
C LYS A 85 20.86 -2.85 -30.09
N SER A 86 21.10 -3.89 -29.30
CA SER A 86 22.06 -3.82 -28.20
C SER A 86 23.48 -3.54 -28.66
N LEU A 87 23.89 -4.08 -29.81
CA LEU A 87 25.22 -3.84 -30.39
C LEU A 87 25.36 -2.40 -30.91
N LEU A 88 24.36 -1.90 -31.65
CA LEU A 88 24.32 -0.51 -32.09
C LEU A 88 24.32 0.48 -30.91
N ARG A 89 23.62 0.17 -29.82
CA ARG A 89 23.65 1.00 -28.61
C ARG A 89 25.05 1.06 -27.99
N ARG A 90 25.77 -0.06 -27.95
CA ARG A 90 27.16 -0.06 -27.43
C ARG A 90 28.05 0.83 -28.30
N TYR A 91 27.93 0.73 -29.63
CA TYR A 91 28.61 1.66 -30.54
C TYR A 91 28.29 3.12 -30.23
N ALA A 92 27.01 3.45 -30.08
CA ALA A 92 26.57 4.81 -29.77
C ALA A 92 27.09 5.33 -28.43
N TYR A 93 27.13 4.47 -27.41
CA TYR A 93 27.62 4.83 -26.09
C TYR A 93 29.13 5.10 -26.10
N GLU A 94 29.88 4.33 -26.86
CA GLU A 94 31.35 4.42 -26.95
C GLU A 94 31.81 5.62 -27.78
N THR A 95 31.10 5.91 -28.88
CA THR A 95 31.51 6.93 -29.85
C THR A 95 30.75 8.26 -29.74
N GLY A 96 29.60 8.26 -29.05
CA GLY A 96 28.66 9.39 -29.06
C GLY A 96 27.78 9.46 -30.31
N GLU A 97 28.10 8.73 -31.37
CA GLU A 97 27.34 8.72 -32.63
C GLU A 97 25.98 8.05 -32.44
N GLY A 98 24.88 8.79 -32.65
CA GLY A 98 23.52 8.26 -32.47
C GLY A 98 23.11 8.00 -31.02
N ILE A 99 23.73 8.70 -30.05
CA ILE A 99 23.43 8.56 -28.62
C ILE A 99 21.94 8.77 -28.30
N GLU A 100 21.28 9.73 -28.94
CA GLU A 100 19.85 10.01 -28.73
C GLU A 100 18.99 8.80 -29.13
N TRP A 101 19.24 8.21 -30.30
CA TRP A 101 18.56 6.98 -30.72
C TRP A 101 18.83 5.82 -29.74
N ALA A 102 20.06 5.70 -29.26
CA ALA A 102 20.43 4.63 -28.34
C ALA A 102 19.71 4.75 -26.99
N LEU A 103 19.49 5.96 -26.49
CA LEU A 103 18.75 6.25 -25.27
C LEU A 103 17.24 6.05 -25.45
N GLU A 104 16.66 6.56 -26.54
CA GLU A 104 15.23 6.43 -26.84
C GLU A 104 14.83 4.98 -27.13
N SER A 105 15.70 4.22 -27.80
CA SER A 105 15.38 2.85 -28.19
C SER A 105 15.50 1.85 -27.04
N ALA A 106 16.18 2.19 -25.95
CA ALA A 106 16.50 1.27 -24.85
C ALA A 106 15.38 1.18 -23.81
N THR A 107 15.02 -0.04 -23.42
CA THR A 107 14.16 -0.27 -22.25
C THR A 107 14.87 -0.02 -20.93
N SER A 108 16.21 -0.11 -20.93
CA SER A 108 17.06 0.12 -19.77
C SER A 108 18.41 0.65 -20.23
N ASP A 109 18.85 1.77 -19.67
CA ASP A 109 20.21 2.26 -19.85
C ASP A 109 21.20 1.33 -19.11
N ARG A 110 22.26 0.93 -19.80
CA ARG A 110 23.31 0.03 -19.31
C ARG A 110 24.71 0.65 -19.45
N ARG A 111 24.81 1.94 -19.74
CA ARG A 111 26.11 2.64 -19.75
C ARG A 111 26.78 2.51 -18.39
N PRO A 112 28.12 2.37 -18.34
CA PRO A 112 28.82 2.42 -17.08
C PRO A 112 28.72 3.86 -16.52
N ILE A 113 28.74 4.00 -15.19
CA ILE A 113 28.40 5.26 -14.53
C ILE A 113 29.35 6.40 -14.92
N ASP A 114 30.62 6.10 -15.10
CA ASP A 114 31.64 7.06 -15.55
C ASP A 114 31.31 7.67 -16.92
N LEU A 115 30.66 6.92 -17.81
CA LEU A 115 30.22 7.41 -19.11
C LEU A 115 28.93 8.23 -18.99
N VAL A 116 28.02 7.81 -18.10
CA VAL A 116 26.77 8.51 -17.82
C VAL A 116 27.06 9.93 -17.33
N THR A 117 27.97 10.07 -16.36
CA THR A 117 28.22 11.33 -15.65
C THR A 117 29.13 12.31 -16.41
N ARG A 118 29.64 11.94 -17.59
CA ARG A 118 30.41 12.84 -18.47
C ARG A 118 29.54 13.77 -19.32
N GLY A 119 28.23 13.52 -19.39
CA GLY A 119 27.33 14.39 -20.14
C GLY A 119 27.38 15.82 -19.62
N SER A 120 27.32 16.82 -20.49
CA SER A 120 27.39 18.24 -20.08
C SER A 120 26.29 18.64 -19.09
N HIS A 121 25.12 17.99 -19.14
CA HIS A 121 24.03 18.17 -18.17
C HIS A 121 24.35 17.68 -16.75
N TRP A 122 25.40 16.89 -16.56
CA TRP A 122 25.90 16.50 -15.23
C TRP A 122 26.83 17.53 -14.61
N THR A 123 27.26 18.57 -15.34
CA THR A 123 28.21 19.57 -14.83
C THR A 123 27.87 20.09 -13.43
N PRO A 124 26.60 20.43 -13.09
CA PRO A 124 26.25 20.89 -11.75
C PRO A 124 26.41 19.83 -10.65
N TYR A 125 26.36 18.55 -11.00
CA TYR A 125 26.33 17.42 -10.08
C TYR A 125 27.60 16.56 -10.12
N ALA A 126 28.55 16.85 -11.02
CA ALA A 126 29.71 16.01 -11.28
C ALA A 126 30.55 15.77 -10.03
N VAL A 127 30.69 16.78 -9.17
CA VAL A 127 31.42 16.70 -7.90
C VAL A 127 30.69 15.87 -6.83
N LEU A 128 29.38 15.70 -6.95
CA LEU A 128 28.54 14.98 -5.98
C LEU A 128 28.43 13.48 -6.28
N VAL A 129 28.82 13.03 -7.49
CA VAL A 129 28.70 11.63 -7.89
C VAL A 129 29.41 10.65 -6.93
N PRO A 130 30.64 10.91 -6.46
CA PRO A 130 31.29 10.02 -5.49
C PRO A 130 30.51 9.92 -4.17
N ASP A 131 29.94 11.03 -3.70
CA ASP A 131 29.15 11.08 -2.47
C ASP A 131 27.82 10.34 -2.64
N MET A 132 27.19 10.44 -3.81
CA MET A 132 26.00 9.65 -4.14
C MET A 132 26.27 8.15 -4.04
N ILE A 133 27.40 7.70 -4.56
CA ILE A 133 27.79 6.29 -4.51
C ILE A 133 28.09 5.87 -3.06
N SER A 134 28.75 6.72 -2.27
CA SER A 134 29.11 6.41 -0.87
C SER A 134 27.88 6.29 0.04
N VAL A 135 26.83 7.08 -0.21
CA VAL A 135 25.54 6.97 0.51
C VAL A 135 24.61 5.88 -0.04
N GLY A 136 25.10 5.05 -0.97
CA GLY A 136 24.39 3.88 -1.47
C GLY A 136 23.40 4.14 -2.60
N VAL A 137 23.50 5.27 -3.31
CA VAL A 137 22.71 5.50 -4.53
C VAL A 137 23.12 4.48 -5.59
N THR A 138 22.18 3.62 -5.98
CA THR A 138 22.45 2.56 -6.95
C THR A 138 22.71 3.12 -8.37
N ASP A 139 23.49 2.40 -9.17
CA ASP A 139 23.70 2.66 -10.60
C ASP A 139 22.41 2.93 -11.37
N ARG A 140 21.35 2.16 -11.04
CA ARG A 140 20.03 2.31 -11.66
C ARG A 140 19.47 3.70 -11.44
N VAL A 141 19.62 4.25 -10.24
CA VAL A 141 19.09 5.57 -9.89
C VAL A 141 19.95 6.67 -10.50
N ILE A 142 21.27 6.50 -10.57
CA ILE A 142 22.16 7.44 -11.28
C ILE A 142 21.78 7.53 -12.77
N ARG A 143 21.54 6.39 -13.43
CA ARG A 143 21.05 6.38 -14.83
C ARG A 143 19.64 6.96 -14.98
N LEU A 144 18.80 6.81 -13.97
CA LEU A 144 17.49 7.46 -13.95
C LEU A 144 17.63 9.00 -13.85
N LEU A 145 18.54 9.47 -13.00
CA LEU A 145 18.87 10.89 -12.87
C LEU A 145 19.44 11.45 -14.18
N ASP A 146 20.33 10.73 -14.86
CA ASP A 146 20.83 11.16 -16.18
C ASP A 146 19.71 11.40 -17.20
N ARG A 147 18.75 10.46 -17.28
CA ARG A 147 17.60 10.61 -18.18
C ARG A 147 16.72 11.79 -17.79
N TRP A 148 16.57 12.04 -16.50
CA TRP A 148 15.86 13.22 -16.00
C TRP A 148 16.59 14.51 -16.38
N LEU A 149 17.90 14.61 -16.13
CA LEU A 149 18.70 15.79 -16.45
C LEU A 149 18.71 16.11 -17.95
N ARG A 150 18.79 15.08 -18.82
CA ARG A 150 18.61 15.25 -20.27
C ARG A 150 17.22 15.74 -20.63
N HIS A 151 16.19 15.24 -19.96
CA HIS A 151 14.81 15.69 -20.15
C HIS A 151 14.66 17.16 -19.76
N CYS A 152 15.26 17.59 -18.64
CA CYS A 152 15.30 18.99 -18.23
C CYS A 152 16.07 19.87 -19.22
N ALA A 153 17.21 19.41 -19.75
CA ALA A 153 18.04 20.17 -20.70
C ALA A 153 17.35 20.50 -22.04
N LYS A 154 16.18 19.89 -22.34
CA LYS A 154 15.37 20.20 -23.53
C LYS A 154 14.56 21.50 -23.40
N VAL A 155 14.49 22.08 -22.19
CA VAL A 155 13.73 23.30 -21.93
C VAL A 155 14.57 24.30 -21.13
N ASN A 156 14.35 25.59 -21.36
CA ASN A 156 15.04 26.64 -20.60
C ASN A 156 14.53 26.75 -19.15
N GLN A 157 13.27 26.39 -18.92
CA GLN A 157 12.65 26.40 -17.61
C GLN A 157 11.83 25.13 -17.43
N LEU A 158 12.12 24.37 -16.38
CA LEU A 158 11.36 23.20 -16.01
C LEU A 158 9.97 23.63 -15.50
N THR A 159 8.92 23.10 -16.12
CA THR A 159 7.53 23.28 -15.68
C THR A 159 6.93 21.94 -15.25
N LEU A 160 5.84 21.99 -14.50
CA LEU A 160 5.10 20.80 -14.09
C LEU A 160 4.60 19.98 -15.29
N ASP A 161 4.13 20.64 -16.35
CA ASP A 161 3.67 19.97 -17.56
C ASP A 161 4.80 19.25 -18.28
N HIS A 162 5.98 19.88 -18.37
CA HIS A 162 7.17 19.23 -18.93
C HIS A 162 7.59 18.02 -18.10
N ALA A 163 7.59 18.15 -16.77
CA ALA A 163 7.87 17.03 -15.87
C ALA A 163 6.90 15.86 -16.07
N LEU A 164 5.61 16.14 -16.28
CA LEU A 164 4.59 15.10 -16.52
C LEU A 164 4.81 14.33 -17.84
N GLN A 165 5.48 14.92 -18.82
CA GLN A 165 5.84 14.28 -20.09
C GLN A 165 7.02 13.29 -19.95
N PHE A 166 7.75 13.30 -18.83
CA PHE A 166 8.82 12.34 -18.59
C PHE A 166 8.22 10.92 -18.58
N PRO A 167 8.69 9.98 -19.44
CA PRO A 167 7.99 8.73 -19.75
C PRO A 167 8.01 7.69 -18.62
N GLU A 168 8.64 8.02 -17.49
CA GLU A 168 8.83 7.10 -16.37
C GLU A 168 7.62 7.02 -15.43
N GLY A 169 7.52 5.88 -14.74
CA GLY A 169 6.44 5.59 -13.79
C GLY A 169 6.57 6.30 -12.43
N ILE A 170 5.57 6.12 -11.56
CA ILE A 170 5.50 6.76 -10.23
C ILE A 170 6.69 6.38 -9.32
N SER A 171 7.20 5.15 -9.45
CA SER A 171 8.38 4.70 -8.69
C SER A 171 9.62 5.53 -9.04
N ALA A 172 9.83 5.80 -10.33
CA ALA A 172 10.97 6.59 -10.79
C ALA A 172 10.93 8.03 -10.25
N PHE A 173 9.75 8.67 -10.22
CA PHE A 173 9.60 9.97 -9.57
C PHE A 173 9.84 9.93 -8.05
N SER A 174 9.66 8.76 -7.41
CA SER A 174 10.00 8.59 -5.99
C SER A 174 11.51 8.54 -5.80
N ASP A 175 12.18 7.71 -6.61
CA ASP A 175 13.64 7.54 -6.59
C ASP A 175 14.35 8.87 -6.95
N LEU A 176 13.84 9.60 -7.94
CA LEU A 176 14.35 10.92 -8.33
C LEU A 176 14.18 11.96 -7.22
N ALA A 177 13.00 12.04 -6.61
CA ALA A 177 12.76 12.99 -5.54
C ALA A 177 13.68 12.71 -4.33
N GLU A 178 13.90 11.45 -3.99
CA GLU A 178 14.77 11.04 -2.89
C GLU A 178 16.22 11.44 -3.16
N VAL A 179 16.75 11.09 -4.33
CA VAL A 179 18.13 11.44 -4.69
C VAL A 179 18.34 12.95 -4.85
N LEU A 180 17.42 13.66 -5.52
CA LEU A 180 17.55 15.11 -5.66
C LEU A 180 17.44 15.84 -4.33
N THR A 181 16.57 15.39 -3.41
CA THR A 181 16.53 15.93 -2.05
C THR A 181 17.84 15.69 -1.29
N ALA A 182 18.50 14.56 -1.52
CA ALA A 182 19.75 14.23 -0.85
C ALA A 182 20.94 15.05 -1.37
N ILE A 183 21.00 15.32 -2.69
CA ILE A 183 22.14 16.00 -3.31
C ILE A 183 21.96 17.52 -3.41
N ASP A 184 20.73 17.99 -3.61
CA ASP A 184 20.37 19.38 -3.79
C ASP A 184 18.95 19.66 -3.27
N PRO A 185 18.77 19.70 -1.94
CA PRO A 185 17.46 19.91 -1.32
C PRO A 185 16.81 21.24 -1.71
N GLY A 186 17.61 22.23 -2.13
CA GLY A 186 17.14 23.55 -2.59
C GLY A 186 16.71 23.58 -4.06
N SER A 187 16.89 22.49 -4.81
CA SER A 187 16.60 22.47 -6.23
C SER A 187 15.11 22.70 -6.51
N PRO A 188 14.73 23.64 -7.40
CA PRO A 188 13.34 23.80 -7.84
C PRO A 188 12.80 22.53 -8.52
N ASP A 189 13.67 21.71 -9.11
CA ASP A 189 13.34 20.42 -9.71
C ASP A 189 12.71 19.47 -8.67
N THR A 190 13.21 19.48 -7.44
CA THR A 190 12.72 18.61 -6.36
C THR A 190 11.24 18.86 -6.09
N GLU A 191 10.81 20.12 -6.03
CA GLU A 191 9.41 20.48 -5.84
C GLU A 191 8.55 20.03 -7.03
N ILE A 192 9.00 20.31 -8.25
CA ILE A 192 8.28 19.95 -9.49
C ILE A 192 8.12 18.43 -9.60
N ILE A 193 9.15 17.65 -9.28
CA ILE A 193 9.10 16.18 -9.28
C ILE A 193 8.11 15.67 -8.23
N GLN A 194 8.08 16.25 -7.03
CA GLN A 194 7.12 15.88 -5.99
C GLN A 194 5.67 16.21 -6.40
N GLN A 195 5.45 17.34 -7.06
CA GLN A 195 4.16 17.71 -7.62
C GLN A 195 3.74 16.76 -8.75
N ALA A 196 4.62 16.49 -9.71
CA ALA A 196 4.39 15.56 -10.82
C ALA A 196 4.10 14.14 -10.32
N ARG A 197 4.84 13.66 -9.31
CA ARG A 197 4.60 12.39 -8.62
C ARG A 197 3.20 12.34 -8.03
N THR A 198 2.76 13.42 -7.39
CA THR A 198 1.43 13.51 -6.77
C THR A 198 0.33 13.43 -7.83
N ILE A 199 0.49 14.12 -8.96
CA ILE A 199 -0.45 14.08 -10.09
C ILE A 199 -0.47 12.71 -10.76
N LYS A 200 0.70 12.12 -11.07
CA LYS A 200 0.75 10.76 -11.64
C LYS A 200 0.11 9.74 -10.69
N ARG A 201 0.31 9.90 -9.37
CA ARG A 201 -0.34 9.05 -8.36
C ARG A 201 -1.83 9.28 -8.25
N SER A 202 -2.34 10.50 -8.41
CA SER A 202 -3.79 10.74 -8.44
C SER A 202 -4.40 10.14 -9.70
N LYS A 203 -3.81 10.38 -10.88
CA LYS A 203 -4.25 9.76 -12.14
C LYS A 203 -4.25 8.23 -12.09
N ALA A 204 -3.22 7.62 -11.49
CA ALA A 204 -3.18 6.17 -11.29
C ALA A 204 -4.20 5.65 -10.27
N LYS A 205 -4.71 6.51 -9.37
CA LYS A 205 -5.82 6.17 -8.45
C LYS A 205 -7.19 6.41 -9.07
N ASP A 206 -7.28 7.33 -10.03
CA ASP A 206 -8.49 7.61 -10.81
C ASP A 206 -8.66 6.58 -11.95
N LEU A 207 -7.68 5.71 -12.16
CA LEU A 207 -7.93 4.44 -12.85
C LEU A 207 -9.06 3.74 -12.10
N PRO A 208 -10.13 3.31 -12.80
CA PRO A 208 -11.24 2.62 -12.17
C PRO A 208 -10.66 1.47 -11.36
N LYS A 209 -10.90 1.47 -10.04
CA LYS A 209 -10.52 0.34 -9.20
C LYS A 209 -11.06 -0.91 -9.88
N ALA A 210 -10.19 -1.90 -10.08
CA ALA A 210 -10.63 -3.19 -10.57
C ALA A 210 -11.85 -3.61 -9.74
N PRO A 211 -12.93 -4.05 -10.40
CA PRO A 211 -14.15 -4.38 -9.68
C PRO A 211 -13.85 -5.42 -8.59
N PRO A 212 -14.61 -5.44 -7.49
CA PRO A 212 -14.36 -6.34 -6.35
C PRO A 212 -14.26 -7.83 -6.74
N TYR A 213 -14.86 -8.20 -7.87
CA TYR A 213 -14.81 -9.55 -8.44
C TYR A 213 -13.61 -9.84 -9.36
N GLY A 214 -12.90 -8.84 -9.88
CA GLY A 214 -11.73 -9.03 -10.77
C GLY A 214 -12.03 -9.90 -12.00
N ASP A 215 -11.04 -10.68 -12.44
CA ASP A 215 -11.10 -11.49 -13.66
C ASP A 215 -11.55 -12.94 -13.39
N LEU A 216 -12.76 -13.11 -12.85
CA LEU A 216 -13.35 -14.44 -12.74
C LEU A 216 -13.66 -15.01 -14.14
N PRO A 217 -13.59 -16.35 -14.34
CA PRO A 217 -14.06 -16.96 -15.58
C PRO A 217 -15.59 -16.94 -15.67
N GLU A 218 -16.12 -17.08 -16.87
CA GLU A 218 -17.54 -17.37 -17.07
C GLU A 218 -17.89 -18.78 -16.56
N PRO A 219 -19.14 -19.01 -16.08
CA PRO A 219 -20.24 -18.06 -15.96
C PRO A 219 -20.18 -17.13 -14.72
N PHE A 220 -19.24 -17.38 -13.80
CA PHE A 220 -19.19 -16.69 -12.50
C PHE A 220 -19.05 -15.17 -12.63
N LEU A 221 -18.33 -14.68 -13.65
CA LEU A 221 -18.14 -13.26 -13.88
C LEU A 221 -19.45 -12.53 -14.20
N SER A 222 -20.25 -13.10 -15.12
CA SER A 222 -21.56 -12.53 -15.46
C SER A 222 -22.52 -12.55 -14.27
N GLU A 223 -22.53 -13.65 -13.52
CA GLU A 223 -23.38 -13.84 -12.34
C GLU A 223 -23.05 -12.84 -11.22
N ILE A 224 -21.77 -12.69 -10.87
CA ILE A 224 -21.37 -11.76 -9.81
C ILE A 224 -21.51 -10.29 -10.24
N LYS A 225 -21.38 -9.98 -11.54
CA LYS A 225 -21.68 -8.66 -12.10
C LYS A 225 -23.15 -8.31 -11.90
N HIS A 226 -24.05 -9.23 -12.22
CA HIS A 226 -25.49 -9.05 -12.03
C HIS A 226 -25.82 -8.83 -10.54
N ILE A 227 -25.23 -9.62 -9.64
CA ILE A 227 -25.39 -9.43 -8.19
C ILE A 227 -24.87 -8.05 -7.77
N CYS A 228 -23.69 -7.63 -8.24
CA CYS A 228 -23.10 -6.34 -7.92
C CYS A 228 -23.97 -5.17 -8.41
N SER A 229 -24.53 -5.24 -9.62
CA SER A 229 -25.37 -4.18 -10.18
C SER A 229 -26.73 -4.05 -9.50
N SER A 230 -27.21 -5.10 -8.83
CA SER A 230 -28.46 -5.04 -8.06
C SER A 230 -28.39 -4.12 -6.83
N GLY A 231 -27.18 -3.79 -6.37
CA GLY A 231 -26.97 -3.01 -5.14
C GLY A 231 -27.36 -3.73 -3.84
N ALA A 232 -27.75 -5.01 -3.90
CA ALA A 232 -28.24 -5.76 -2.76
C ALA A 232 -27.15 -6.17 -1.75
N GLN A 233 -25.86 -6.07 -2.13
CA GLN A 233 -24.72 -6.50 -1.34
C GLN A 233 -23.67 -5.37 -1.26
N SER A 234 -22.96 -5.31 -0.13
CA SER A 234 -21.82 -4.39 0.00
C SER A 234 -20.61 -4.86 -0.81
N ASP A 235 -19.73 -3.94 -1.20
CA ASP A 235 -18.47 -4.24 -1.91
C ASP A 235 -17.61 -5.28 -1.19
N ASP A 236 -17.55 -5.22 0.15
CA ASP A 236 -16.82 -6.18 0.98
C ASP A 236 -17.40 -7.59 0.85
N ARG A 237 -18.74 -7.69 0.76
CA ARG A 237 -19.43 -8.97 0.59
C ARG A 237 -19.22 -9.54 -0.82
N ILE A 238 -19.27 -8.69 -1.85
CA ILE A 238 -18.94 -9.09 -3.23
C ILE A 238 -17.48 -9.58 -3.32
N THR A 239 -16.55 -8.86 -2.70
CA THR A 239 -15.12 -9.25 -2.66
C THR A 239 -14.94 -10.62 -2.00
N LEU A 240 -15.68 -10.89 -0.92
CA LEU A 240 -15.63 -12.17 -0.23
C LEU A 240 -16.28 -13.30 -1.05
N MET A 241 -17.39 -13.04 -1.75
CA MET A 241 -17.99 -13.98 -2.71
C MET A 241 -16.99 -14.35 -3.82
N ALA A 242 -16.36 -13.36 -4.45
CA ALA A 242 -15.35 -13.58 -5.48
C ALA A 242 -14.16 -14.39 -4.97
N THR A 243 -13.72 -14.12 -3.73
CA THR A 243 -12.65 -14.90 -3.09
C THR A 243 -13.07 -16.35 -2.87
N ALA A 244 -14.31 -16.60 -2.43
CA ALA A 244 -14.84 -17.95 -2.28
C ALA A 244 -14.92 -18.69 -3.63
N ILE A 245 -15.33 -18.02 -4.71
CA ILE A 245 -15.34 -18.57 -6.08
C ILE A 245 -13.93 -18.93 -6.54
N ARG A 246 -12.92 -18.07 -6.34
CA ARG A 246 -11.53 -18.40 -6.71
C ARG A 246 -11.03 -19.65 -5.97
N ARG A 247 -11.43 -19.81 -4.70
CA ARG A 247 -11.10 -21.01 -3.92
C ARG A 247 -11.82 -22.24 -4.46
N LEU A 248 -13.10 -22.14 -4.80
CA LEU A 248 -13.85 -23.20 -5.48
C LEU A 248 -13.15 -23.64 -6.78
N LEU A 249 -12.76 -22.69 -7.63
CA LEU A 249 -12.05 -22.95 -8.89
C LEU A 249 -10.70 -23.65 -8.64
N THR A 250 -9.98 -23.24 -7.59
CA THR A 250 -8.73 -23.90 -7.19
C THR A 250 -9.00 -25.35 -6.76
N SER A 251 -10.04 -25.58 -5.97
CA SER A 251 -10.45 -26.91 -5.49
C SER A 251 -10.93 -27.84 -6.62
N ALA A 252 -11.63 -27.28 -7.62
CA ALA A 252 -12.08 -28.01 -8.80
C ALA A 252 -10.88 -28.45 -9.65
N LYS A 253 -9.96 -27.51 -9.94
CA LYS A 253 -8.74 -27.79 -10.69
C LYS A 253 -7.86 -28.85 -10.02
N ALA A 254 -7.72 -28.82 -8.70
CA ALA A 254 -6.91 -29.79 -7.95
C ALA A 254 -7.46 -31.23 -8.01
N ARG A 255 -8.67 -31.44 -8.54
CA ARG A 255 -9.35 -32.74 -8.63
C ARG A 255 -9.84 -33.05 -10.04
N ASP A 256 -9.34 -32.33 -11.04
CA ASP A 256 -9.76 -32.47 -12.44
C ASP A 256 -11.27 -32.37 -12.64
N LEU A 257 -11.94 -31.54 -11.83
CA LEU A 257 -13.36 -31.22 -11.98
C LEU A 257 -13.53 -30.00 -12.89
N GLU A 258 -14.63 -29.98 -13.64
CA GLU A 258 -15.01 -28.84 -14.47
C GLU A 258 -15.16 -27.56 -13.60
N PRO A 259 -14.68 -26.38 -14.05
CA PRO A 259 -14.69 -25.15 -13.28
C PRO A 259 -16.08 -24.49 -13.23
N VAL A 260 -17.08 -25.24 -12.76
CA VAL A 260 -18.47 -24.82 -12.59
C VAL A 260 -18.94 -25.13 -11.16
N LEU A 261 -19.96 -24.44 -10.66
CA LEU A 261 -20.52 -24.73 -9.34
C LEU A 261 -21.53 -25.88 -9.45
N THR A 262 -21.07 -27.08 -9.09
CA THR A 262 -21.85 -28.31 -8.99
C THR A 262 -21.77 -28.83 -7.56
N MET A 263 -22.55 -29.86 -7.25
CA MET A 263 -22.45 -30.54 -5.95
C MET A 263 -21.04 -31.09 -5.69
N ASP A 264 -20.36 -31.60 -6.72
CA ASP A 264 -19.03 -32.19 -6.56
C ASP A 264 -17.95 -31.13 -6.33
N THR A 265 -17.99 -30.00 -7.05
CA THR A 265 -17.07 -28.89 -6.80
C THR A 265 -17.35 -28.23 -5.45
N ALA A 266 -18.61 -28.12 -5.02
CA ALA A 266 -18.95 -27.62 -3.69
C ALA A 266 -18.42 -28.53 -2.56
N LYS A 267 -18.51 -29.86 -2.73
CA LYS A 267 -17.92 -30.84 -1.80
C LYS A 267 -16.39 -30.75 -1.78
N ALA A 268 -15.76 -30.63 -2.95
CA ALA A 268 -14.31 -30.46 -3.08
C ALA A 268 -13.84 -29.19 -2.34
N PHE A 269 -14.52 -28.06 -2.58
CA PHE A 269 -14.29 -26.79 -1.90
C PHE A 269 -14.40 -26.92 -0.38
N ALA A 270 -15.49 -27.50 0.13
CA ALA A 270 -15.70 -27.68 1.57
C ALA A 270 -14.66 -28.63 2.22
N ARG A 271 -14.12 -29.58 1.45
CA ARG A 271 -13.04 -30.47 1.89
C ARG A 271 -11.71 -29.72 1.96
N ASP A 272 -11.36 -28.94 0.94
CA ASP A 272 -10.13 -28.15 0.95
C ASP A 272 -10.12 -27.08 2.04
N LEU A 273 -11.24 -26.36 2.22
CA LEU A 273 -11.38 -25.41 3.32
C LEU A 273 -11.12 -26.04 4.69
N HIS A 274 -11.46 -27.31 4.85
CA HIS A 274 -11.23 -28.04 6.09
C HIS A 274 -9.78 -28.47 6.26
N SER A 275 -9.13 -28.87 5.18
CA SER A 275 -7.71 -29.27 5.16
C SER A 275 -6.77 -28.07 5.28
N ASP A 276 -7.21 -26.88 4.88
CA ASP A 276 -6.45 -25.64 5.00
C ASP A 276 -6.21 -25.25 6.47
N PRO A 277 -5.05 -24.64 6.79
CA PRO A 277 -4.74 -24.11 8.12
C PRO A 277 -5.48 -22.78 8.40
N ILE A 278 -6.79 -22.73 8.19
CA ILE A 278 -7.65 -21.57 8.47
C ILE A 278 -8.51 -21.80 9.71
N ALA A 279 -8.98 -20.72 10.33
CA ALA A 279 -9.89 -20.83 11.47
C ALA A 279 -11.25 -21.39 11.03
N ARG A 280 -11.89 -22.19 11.89
CA ARG A 280 -13.21 -22.81 11.58
C ARG A 280 -14.28 -21.76 11.24
N ILE A 281 -14.24 -20.60 11.90
CA ILE A 281 -15.15 -19.49 11.59
C ILE A 281 -14.90 -18.88 10.20
N SER A 282 -13.65 -18.92 9.71
CA SER A 282 -13.30 -18.49 8.37
C SER A 282 -13.80 -19.49 7.32
N GLU A 283 -13.69 -20.80 7.57
CA GLU A 283 -14.34 -21.82 6.74
C GLU A 283 -15.85 -21.57 6.66
N ALA A 284 -16.52 -21.37 7.81
CA ALA A 284 -17.94 -21.05 7.84
C ALA A 284 -18.28 -19.79 7.02
N THR A 285 -17.44 -18.76 7.11
CA THR A 285 -17.60 -17.50 6.36
C THR A 285 -17.47 -17.71 4.85
N TYR A 286 -16.53 -18.54 4.40
CA TYR A 286 -16.40 -18.87 2.97
C TYR A 286 -17.58 -19.71 2.46
N CYS A 287 -18.05 -20.69 3.22
CA CYS A 287 -19.26 -21.45 2.87
C CYS A 287 -20.50 -20.56 2.82
N ASP A 288 -20.65 -19.62 3.76
CA ASP A 288 -21.73 -18.64 3.78
C ASP A 288 -21.70 -17.71 2.55
N SER A 289 -20.51 -17.23 2.17
CA SER A 289 -20.36 -16.39 0.99
C SER A 289 -20.63 -17.12 -0.31
N LEU A 290 -20.13 -18.35 -0.46
CA LEU A 290 -20.42 -19.16 -1.66
C LEU A 290 -21.90 -19.57 -1.71
N GLY A 291 -22.51 -19.92 -0.58
CA GLY A 291 -23.95 -20.26 -0.50
C GLY A 291 -24.85 -19.07 -0.84
N ALA A 292 -24.49 -17.87 -0.36
CA ALA A 292 -25.21 -16.65 -0.72
C ALA A 292 -25.08 -16.31 -2.20
N PHE A 293 -23.90 -16.49 -2.78
CA PHE A 293 -23.68 -16.35 -4.23
C PHE A 293 -24.54 -17.35 -5.00
N ALA A 294 -24.46 -18.64 -4.65
CA ALA A 294 -25.22 -19.72 -5.29
C ALA A 294 -26.73 -19.44 -5.29
N LYS A 295 -27.27 -19.01 -4.14
CA LYS A 295 -28.68 -18.62 -4.02
C LYS A 295 -29.07 -17.45 -4.93
N GLN A 296 -28.24 -16.42 -5.01
CA GLN A 296 -28.53 -15.22 -5.80
C GLN A 296 -28.35 -15.43 -7.30
N ALA A 297 -27.45 -16.32 -7.69
CA ALA A 297 -27.22 -16.72 -9.07
C ALA A 297 -28.18 -17.83 -9.56
N GLY A 298 -29.10 -18.30 -8.71
CA GLY A 298 -30.14 -19.27 -9.10
C GLY A 298 -29.65 -20.72 -9.21
N TYR A 299 -28.58 -21.09 -8.52
CA TYR A 299 -28.12 -22.48 -8.44
C TYR A 299 -29.10 -23.34 -7.63
N PRO A 300 -29.15 -24.67 -7.86
CA PRO A 300 -30.05 -25.57 -7.16
C PRO A 300 -29.98 -25.46 -5.63
N ASP A 301 -31.14 -25.46 -4.96
CA ASP A 301 -31.25 -25.34 -3.50
C ASP A 301 -30.46 -26.44 -2.76
N THR A 302 -30.31 -27.62 -3.37
CA THR A 302 -29.51 -28.71 -2.80
C THR A 302 -28.05 -28.31 -2.57
N ILE A 303 -27.45 -27.51 -3.47
CA ILE A 303 -26.07 -26.99 -3.32
C ILE A 303 -26.03 -25.92 -2.23
N VAL A 304 -27.01 -25.00 -2.23
CA VAL A 304 -27.13 -23.93 -1.23
C VAL A 304 -27.25 -24.51 0.18
N ASP A 305 -28.13 -25.51 0.35
CA ASP A 305 -28.37 -26.19 1.61
C ASP A 305 -27.14 -26.98 2.08
N ALA A 306 -26.41 -27.63 1.17
CA ALA A 306 -25.17 -28.31 1.51
C ALA A 306 -24.11 -27.33 2.05
N LEU A 307 -23.94 -26.16 1.41
CA LEU A 307 -23.03 -25.11 1.86
C LEU A 307 -23.46 -24.50 3.21
N HIS A 308 -24.75 -24.25 3.39
CA HIS A 308 -25.29 -23.71 4.65
C HIS A 308 -25.23 -24.73 5.79
N LYS A 309 -25.50 -26.01 5.54
CA LYS A 309 -25.33 -27.09 6.51
C LYS A 309 -23.88 -27.16 6.98
N ARG A 310 -22.93 -27.09 6.05
CA ARG A 310 -21.49 -27.04 6.36
C ARG A 310 -21.13 -25.80 7.19
N ARG A 311 -21.59 -24.62 6.76
CA ARG A 311 -21.42 -23.36 7.49
C ARG A 311 -21.91 -23.50 8.93
N ASN A 312 -23.13 -24.00 9.14
CA ASN A 312 -23.74 -24.11 10.46
C ASN A 312 -22.96 -25.07 11.36
N ALA A 313 -22.57 -26.23 10.84
CA ALA A 313 -21.73 -27.19 11.57
C ALA A 313 -20.38 -26.56 12.00
N ARG A 314 -19.73 -25.80 11.11
CA ARG A 314 -18.46 -25.13 11.41
C ARG A 314 -18.62 -23.95 12.36
N LYS A 315 -19.67 -23.17 12.21
CA LYS A 315 -20.01 -22.08 13.14
C LYS A 315 -20.26 -22.63 14.55
N PHE A 316 -20.98 -23.74 14.66
CA PHE A 316 -21.19 -24.43 15.94
C PHE A 316 -19.87 -24.92 16.54
N ALA A 317 -19.05 -25.65 15.77
CA ALA A 317 -17.75 -26.14 16.23
C ALA A 317 -16.80 -25.01 16.63
N SER A 318 -16.85 -23.86 15.96
CA SER A 318 -16.01 -22.69 16.27
C SER A 318 -16.33 -22.02 17.60
N ARG A 319 -17.46 -22.34 18.26
CA ARG A 319 -17.77 -21.82 19.60
C ARG A 319 -16.77 -22.27 20.66
N ASN A 320 -16.11 -23.40 20.44
CA ASN A 320 -15.08 -23.94 21.32
C ASN A 320 -13.67 -23.44 20.96
N ASP A 321 -13.52 -22.68 19.88
CA ASP A 321 -12.21 -22.11 19.51
C ASP A 321 -11.92 -20.90 20.41
N VAL A 322 -10.74 -20.88 21.03
CA VAL A 322 -10.25 -19.68 21.72
C VAL A 322 -10.13 -18.56 20.69
N ARG A 323 -10.73 -17.39 20.98
CA ARG A 323 -10.79 -16.34 19.97
C ARG A 323 -9.40 -15.74 19.76
N ARG A 324 -9.05 -15.40 18.52
CA ARG A 324 -7.72 -14.81 18.20
C ARG A 324 -7.37 -13.60 19.05
N LYS A 325 -8.36 -12.77 19.40
CA LYS A 325 -8.13 -11.60 20.26
C LYS A 325 -7.85 -11.97 21.71
N GLU A 326 -8.45 -13.05 22.22
CA GLU A 326 -8.19 -13.58 23.57
C GLU A 326 -6.77 -14.13 23.63
N ILE A 327 -6.37 -14.96 22.65
CA ILE A 327 -4.99 -15.43 22.51
C ILE A 327 -4.01 -14.24 22.47
N LYS A 328 -4.38 -13.19 21.73
CA LYS A 328 -3.54 -12.01 21.57
C LYS A 328 -3.41 -11.19 22.84
N LEU A 329 -4.50 -11.02 23.60
CA LEU A 329 -4.51 -10.37 24.91
C LEU A 329 -3.74 -11.18 25.94
N ALA A 330 -3.87 -12.50 25.94
CA ALA A 330 -3.07 -13.37 26.81
C ALA A 330 -1.56 -13.25 26.53
N LYS A 331 -1.17 -13.16 25.25
CA LYS A 331 0.24 -12.97 24.85
C LYS A 331 0.78 -11.57 25.10
N ASN A 332 -0.05 -10.54 24.95
CA ASN A 332 0.31 -9.14 25.13
C ASN A 332 -0.78 -8.46 25.99
N PRO A 333 -0.75 -8.65 27.31
CA PRO A 333 -1.75 -8.08 28.20
C PRO A 333 -1.68 -6.56 28.16
N ILE A 334 -2.84 -5.92 27.95
CA ILE A 334 -3.01 -4.47 28.00
C ILE A 334 -4.36 -4.15 28.63
N ASP A 335 -4.49 -2.96 29.21
CA ASP A 335 -5.73 -2.38 29.71
C ASP A 335 -5.94 -0.95 29.18
N LEU A 336 -7.01 -0.28 29.60
CA LEU A 336 -7.29 1.11 29.18
C LEU A 336 -6.25 2.10 29.72
N VAL A 337 -5.66 1.83 30.88
CA VAL A 337 -4.63 2.69 31.49
C VAL A 337 -3.35 2.64 30.66
N PHE A 338 -2.94 1.44 30.23
CA PHE A 338 -1.83 1.23 29.31
C PHE A 338 -2.02 2.04 28.03
N LEU A 339 -3.19 1.94 27.39
CA LEU A 339 -3.46 2.69 26.17
C LEU A 339 -3.42 4.22 26.38
N ALA A 340 -3.96 4.71 27.50
CA ALA A 340 -3.89 6.13 27.84
C ALA A 340 -2.44 6.59 28.07
N LYS A 341 -1.63 5.79 28.78
CA LYS A 341 -0.19 6.04 28.96
C LYS A 341 0.55 6.05 27.62
N THR A 342 0.29 5.06 26.75
CA THR A 342 0.88 5.00 25.40
C THR A 342 0.54 6.25 24.59
N ALA A 343 -0.73 6.70 24.62
CA ALA A 343 -1.12 7.93 23.93
C ALA A 343 -0.35 9.15 24.45
N ASN A 344 -0.22 9.28 25.78
CA ASN A 344 0.53 10.36 26.42
C ASN A 344 2.02 10.33 26.05
N GLU A 345 2.66 9.16 26.10
CA GLU A 345 4.07 9.00 25.74
C GLU A 345 4.33 9.38 24.27
N ILE A 346 3.45 8.96 23.36
CA ILE A 346 3.56 9.34 21.94
C ILE A 346 3.40 10.86 21.79
N LEU A 347 2.42 11.47 22.46
CA LEU A 347 2.21 12.92 22.42
C LEU A 347 3.44 13.69 22.91
N MET A 348 4.02 13.27 24.04
CA MET A 348 5.18 13.92 24.64
C MET A 348 6.45 13.76 23.81
N LYS A 349 6.60 12.65 23.08
CA LYS A 349 7.75 12.41 22.21
C LYS A 349 7.65 13.12 20.86
N ALA A 350 6.44 13.34 20.36
CA ALA A 350 6.22 13.89 19.02
C ALA A 350 7.00 15.19 18.74
N PRO A 351 7.02 16.23 19.61
CA PRO A 351 7.77 17.47 19.35
C PRO A 351 9.28 17.26 19.12
N PHE A 352 9.85 16.20 19.70
CA PHE A 352 11.28 15.89 19.62
C PHE A 352 11.64 14.99 18.43
N GLU A 353 10.65 14.50 17.68
CA GLU A 353 10.89 13.70 16.48
C GLU A 353 11.44 14.60 15.37
N GLU A 354 12.65 14.31 14.90
CA GLU A 354 13.36 15.11 13.88
C GLU A 354 12.62 15.09 12.53
N ASN A 355 12.05 13.94 12.18
CA ASN A 355 11.32 13.80 10.93
C ASN A 355 9.89 14.37 11.07
N LEU A 356 9.63 15.50 10.41
CA LEU A 356 8.32 16.18 10.42
C LEU A 356 7.14 15.26 10.08
N ARG A 357 7.34 14.26 9.21
CA ARG A 357 6.29 13.30 8.85
C ARG A 357 5.97 12.34 9.99
N ASN A 358 6.99 11.88 10.71
CA ASN A 358 6.83 11.02 11.88
C ASN A 358 6.20 11.82 13.03
N ARG A 359 6.67 13.04 13.27
CA ARG A 359 6.10 13.97 14.26
C ARG A 359 4.58 14.13 14.10
N ARG A 360 4.14 14.45 12.88
CA ARG A 360 2.70 14.58 12.55
C ARG A 360 1.93 13.26 12.66
N ARG A 361 2.56 12.14 12.27
CA ARG A 361 1.99 10.79 12.47
C ARG A 361 1.76 10.54 13.96
N ASP A 362 2.69 10.94 14.81
CA ASP A 362 2.66 10.67 16.25
C ASP A 362 1.60 11.52 16.95
N PHE A 363 1.48 12.81 16.63
CA PHE A 363 0.34 13.63 17.06
C PHE A 363 -1.01 13.00 16.69
N THR A 364 -1.13 12.55 15.43
CA THR A 364 -2.34 11.90 14.92
C THR A 364 -2.65 10.61 15.69
N LEU A 365 -1.64 9.78 15.92
CA LEU A 365 -1.78 8.49 16.57
C LEU A 365 -2.13 8.65 18.06
N ALA A 366 -1.45 9.55 18.76
CA ALA A 366 -1.73 9.87 20.15
C ALA A 366 -3.19 10.30 20.33
N GLY A 367 -3.67 11.24 19.50
CA GLY A 367 -5.07 11.67 19.56
C GLY A 367 -6.07 10.57 19.19
N ALA A 368 -5.72 9.69 18.24
CA ALA A 368 -6.58 8.58 17.88
C ALA A 368 -6.73 7.57 19.04
N ILE A 369 -5.63 7.22 19.70
CA ILE A 369 -5.64 6.30 20.85
C ILE A 369 -6.39 6.93 22.03
N ALA A 370 -6.07 8.19 22.37
CA ALA A 370 -6.72 8.91 23.47
C ALA A 370 -8.24 9.00 23.27
N LEU A 371 -8.69 9.41 22.07
CA LEU A 371 -10.10 9.50 21.75
C LEU A 371 -10.78 8.13 21.84
N LEU A 372 -10.19 7.07 21.30
CA LEU A 372 -10.77 5.72 21.36
C LEU A 372 -10.96 5.21 22.80
N CYS A 373 -10.09 5.60 23.74
CA CYS A 373 -10.20 5.22 25.15
C CYS A 373 -11.42 5.83 25.85
N LYS A 374 -11.90 6.98 25.38
CA LYS A 374 -13.06 7.69 25.96
C LYS A 374 -14.32 7.57 25.11
N LEU A 375 -14.14 7.39 23.80
CA LEU A 375 -15.20 7.29 22.81
C LEU A 375 -14.89 6.09 21.89
N PRO A 376 -15.37 4.88 22.21
CA PRO A 376 -14.95 3.65 21.54
C PRO A 376 -15.64 3.41 20.20
N ILE A 377 -15.61 4.40 19.33
CA ILE A 377 -16.14 4.35 17.96
C ILE A 377 -15.34 3.41 17.07
N ARG A 378 -15.89 3.04 15.90
CA ARG A 378 -15.16 2.17 14.97
C ARG A 378 -14.07 2.98 14.28
N ALA A 379 -13.00 2.30 13.87
CA ALA A 379 -11.92 2.92 13.10
C ALA A 379 -12.41 3.64 11.82
N LYS A 380 -13.50 3.16 11.21
CA LYS A 380 -14.16 3.83 10.08
C LYS A 380 -14.72 5.19 10.48
N ASP A 381 -15.50 5.23 11.56
CA ASP A 381 -16.13 6.45 12.08
C ASP A 381 -15.07 7.48 12.49
N LEU A 382 -14.03 7.04 13.20
CA LEU A 382 -12.89 7.87 13.58
C LEU A 382 -12.22 8.53 12.37
N ARG A 383 -12.00 7.76 11.31
CA ARG A 383 -11.31 8.21 10.09
C ARG A 383 -12.15 9.17 9.25
N GLU A 384 -13.47 9.01 9.28
CA GLU A 384 -14.41 9.73 8.41
C GLU A 384 -15.03 10.96 9.09
N GLY A 385 -15.00 11.05 10.41
CA GLY A 385 -15.52 12.20 11.15
C GLY A 385 -14.74 13.49 10.86
N ARG A 386 -15.49 14.56 10.57
CA ARG A 386 -14.97 15.83 10.06
C ARG A 386 -15.02 16.92 11.11
N ILE A 387 -14.06 17.84 10.98
CA ILE A 387 -13.97 19.06 11.77
C ILE A 387 -15.13 19.98 11.38
N GLY A 388 -15.78 20.59 12.37
CA GLY A 388 -16.92 21.51 12.18
C GLY A 388 -18.25 20.81 11.89
N LYS A 389 -18.27 19.47 11.85
CA LYS A 389 -19.48 18.69 11.64
C LYS A 389 -19.63 17.60 12.69
N GLU A 390 -18.87 16.50 12.57
CA GLU A 390 -18.92 15.43 13.56
C GLU A 390 -18.05 15.71 14.79
N PHE A 391 -17.00 16.52 14.62
CA PHE A 391 -16.14 16.99 15.71
C PHE A 391 -16.03 18.52 15.67
N CYS A 392 -16.53 19.19 16.71
CA CYS A 392 -16.51 20.64 16.81
C CYS A 392 -15.57 21.08 17.93
N ARG A 393 -14.90 22.22 17.76
CA ARG A 393 -14.02 22.82 18.79
C ARG A 393 -14.56 24.20 19.10
N ASP A 394 -14.86 24.46 20.37
CA ASP A 394 -15.24 25.78 20.88
C ASP A 394 -14.24 26.25 21.95
N SER A 395 -14.49 27.33 22.69
CA SER A 395 -13.52 27.83 23.68
C SER A 395 -13.27 26.85 24.83
N GLU A 396 -14.26 26.04 25.19
CA GLU A 396 -14.20 25.14 26.34
C GLU A 396 -13.57 23.79 26.01
N GLY A 397 -13.63 23.33 24.75
CA GLY A 397 -13.07 22.04 24.36
C GLY A 397 -13.69 21.48 23.08
N TRP A 398 -13.65 20.16 22.96
CA TRP A 398 -14.20 19.46 21.81
C TRP A 398 -15.60 18.91 22.09
N LEU A 399 -16.47 18.98 21.08
CA LEU A 399 -17.77 18.34 21.05
C LEU A 399 -17.80 17.29 19.95
N VAL A 400 -18.66 16.28 20.13
CA VAL A 400 -18.97 15.28 19.12
C VAL A 400 -20.45 15.35 18.76
N ASP A 401 -20.75 15.25 17.47
CA ASP A 401 -22.10 15.00 16.92
C ASP A 401 -21.99 13.99 15.78
N LEU A 402 -21.88 12.71 16.13
CA LEU A 402 -21.54 11.63 15.22
C LEU A 402 -22.66 10.60 15.14
N ALA A 403 -23.11 10.28 13.94
CA ALA A 403 -23.89 9.07 13.66
C ALA A 403 -22.95 7.92 13.27
N THR A 404 -22.97 6.81 14.02
CA THR A 404 -22.08 5.67 13.75
C THR A 404 -22.43 4.97 12.43
N SER A 405 -21.43 4.65 11.61
CA SER A 405 -21.63 4.13 10.25
C SER A 405 -22.27 2.75 10.16
N LYS A 406 -22.21 1.92 11.23
CA LYS A 406 -22.76 0.55 11.21
C LYS A 406 -24.22 0.49 11.65
N THR A 407 -24.62 1.29 12.64
CA THR A 407 -25.93 1.20 13.28
C THR A 407 -26.73 2.49 13.21
N GLY A 408 -26.13 3.60 12.78
CA GLY A 408 -26.76 4.92 12.79
C GLY A 408 -26.93 5.51 14.19
N THR A 409 -26.40 4.86 15.24
CA THR A 409 -26.51 5.33 16.62
C THR A 409 -25.86 6.70 16.74
N ALA A 410 -26.63 7.68 17.21
CA ALA A 410 -26.16 9.04 17.45
C ALA A 410 -25.35 9.12 18.74
N ILE A 411 -24.22 9.82 18.68
CA ILE A 411 -23.32 10.12 19.77
C ILE A 411 -23.17 11.64 19.79
N LYS A 412 -23.71 12.29 20.81
CA LYS A 412 -23.70 13.75 20.95
C LYS A 412 -23.20 14.16 22.32
N GLY A 413 -22.43 15.24 22.38
CA GLY A 413 -22.07 15.89 23.65
C GLY A 413 -20.64 16.43 23.70
N ARG A 414 -20.29 17.04 24.82
CA ARG A 414 -18.93 17.49 25.10
C ARG A 414 -18.03 16.30 25.39
N LEU A 415 -16.85 16.30 24.78
CA LEU A 415 -15.80 15.34 25.06
C LEU A 415 -15.06 15.72 26.35
N PRO A 416 -14.56 14.75 27.14
CA PRO A 416 -13.82 15.05 28.36
C PRO A 416 -12.62 15.99 28.12
N ASP A 417 -12.42 16.97 28.99
CA ASP A 417 -11.39 18.01 28.86
C ASP A 417 -9.98 17.45 28.70
N CYS A 418 -9.71 16.28 29.29
CA CYS A 418 -8.43 15.58 29.17
C CYS A 418 -8.09 15.20 27.71
N LEU A 419 -9.06 15.17 26.79
CA LEU A 419 -8.83 14.92 25.37
C LEU A 419 -8.41 16.18 24.60
N THR A 420 -8.70 17.37 25.12
CA THR A 420 -8.46 18.63 24.40
C THR A 420 -7.00 18.79 23.96
N PRO A 421 -5.97 18.56 24.81
CA PRO A 421 -4.57 18.67 24.37
C PRO A 421 -4.22 17.72 23.22
N TYR A 422 -4.80 16.51 23.21
CA TYR A 422 -4.54 15.53 22.16
C TYR A 422 -5.20 15.93 20.84
N LEU A 423 -6.47 16.34 20.89
CA LEU A 423 -7.21 16.72 19.68
C LEU A 423 -6.73 18.06 19.12
N ASP A 424 -6.32 19.00 19.98
CA ASP A 424 -5.65 20.24 19.55
C ASP A 424 -4.31 19.94 18.87
N ALA A 425 -3.51 18.99 19.38
CA ALA A 425 -2.28 18.57 18.72
C ALA A 425 -2.54 17.92 17.34
N VAL A 426 -3.60 17.11 17.22
CA VAL A 426 -4.08 16.56 15.92
C VAL A 426 -4.53 17.67 14.98
N LEU A 427 -5.16 18.74 15.49
CA LEU A 427 -5.59 19.87 14.68
C LEU A 427 -4.41 20.69 14.17
N LEU A 428 -3.50 21.05 15.08
CA LEU A 428 -2.37 21.94 14.87
C LEU A 428 -1.24 21.29 14.04
N MET A 429 -1.02 19.98 14.15
CA MET A 429 -0.02 19.24 13.35
C MET A 429 1.39 19.88 13.40
N ASP A 430 1.85 20.22 14.61
CA ASP A 430 3.10 20.93 14.94
C ASP A 430 3.08 22.47 14.83
N CYS A 431 1.91 23.07 14.53
CA CYS A 431 1.77 24.53 14.62
C CYS A 431 1.66 25.02 16.08
N ARG A 432 2.09 26.27 16.33
CA ARG A 432 1.97 26.89 17.65
C ARG A 432 0.48 27.03 18.06
N PRO A 433 0.15 26.96 19.37
CA PRO A 433 -1.23 27.08 19.86
C PRO A 433 -1.97 28.35 19.44
N GLU A 434 -1.26 29.46 19.21
CA GLU A 434 -1.81 30.73 18.72
C GLU A 434 -2.57 30.59 17.39
N PHE A 435 -2.24 29.57 16.58
CA PHE A 435 -2.86 29.31 15.29
C PHE A 435 -4.08 28.39 15.37
N LEU A 436 -4.54 28.02 16.57
CA LEU A 436 -5.62 27.04 16.76
C LEU A 436 -6.86 27.37 15.92
N TRP A 437 -7.39 28.58 16.04
CA TRP A 437 -8.62 28.99 15.35
C TRP A 437 -8.43 29.11 13.84
N SER A 438 -7.31 29.69 13.41
CA SER A 438 -6.96 29.74 11.98
C SER A 438 -6.87 28.33 11.37
N LYS A 439 -6.28 27.36 12.09
CA LYS A 439 -6.20 25.96 11.64
C LYS A 439 -7.53 25.24 11.71
N TYR A 440 -8.38 25.56 12.68
CA TYR A 440 -9.74 25.06 12.75
C TYR A 440 -10.53 25.46 11.50
N ASP A 441 -10.54 26.75 11.17
CA ASP A 441 -11.27 27.30 10.03
C ASP A 441 -10.73 26.75 8.69
N GLU A 442 -9.40 26.70 8.52
CA GLU A 442 -8.74 26.12 7.35
C GLU A 442 -9.15 24.66 7.11
N ARG A 443 -9.31 23.90 8.21
CA ARG A 443 -9.57 22.45 8.17
C ARG A 443 -11.04 22.10 8.31
N CYS A 444 -11.94 23.07 8.39
CA CYS A 444 -13.37 22.82 8.47
C CYS A 444 -13.83 21.92 7.30
N ASN A 445 -14.71 20.97 7.58
CA ASN A 445 -15.13 19.88 6.69
C ASN A 445 -14.05 18.87 6.27
N SER A 446 -12.79 19.02 6.68
CA SER A 446 -11.79 17.96 6.52
C SER A 446 -11.88 16.92 7.65
N PRO A 447 -11.46 15.66 7.42
CA PRO A 447 -11.34 14.68 8.49
C PRO A 447 -10.44 15.17 9.64
N LEU A 448 -10.84 14.90 10.88
CA LEU A 448 -10.03 15.24 12.05
C LEU A 448 -8.68 14.53 12.01
N PHE A 449 -8.71 13.22 11.75
CA PHE A 449 -7.52 12.38 11.58
C PHE A 449 -7.14 12.29 10.10
N ALA A 450 -6.52 13.36 9.60
CA ALA A 450 -6.16 13.52 8.20
C ALA A 450 -4.66 13.62 7.97
N ASN A 451 -4.21 13.28 6.77
CA ASN A 451 -2.81 13.35 6.39
C ASN A 451 -2.52 14.69 5.66
N PRO A 452 -1.72 15.61 6.23
CA PRO A 452 -1.39 16.88 5.59
C PRO A 452 -0.73 16.72 4.22
N ALA A 453 0.15 15.72 4.07
CA ALA A 453 0.81 15.39 2.79
C ALA A 453 -0.16 14.86 1.71
N ARG A 454 -1.44 14.71 2.03
CA ARG A 454 -2.50 14.30 1.10
C ARG A 454 -3.64 15.30 1.07
N ARG A 455 -3.36 16.60 1.25
CA ARG A 455 -4.36 17.68 1.29
C ARG A 455 -5.47 17.36 2.30
N PHE A 456 -5.05 16.94 3.49
CA PHE A 456 -5.93 16.56 4.59
C PHE A 456 -6.99 15.50 4.22
N ARG A 457 -6.69 14.56 3.32
CA ARG A 457 -7.54 13.37 3.14
C ARG A 457 -7.36 12.39 4.30
N SER A 458 -8.40 11.63 4.60
CA SER A 458 -8.38 10.54 5.58
C SER A 458 -7.23 9.55 5.31
N TYR A 459 -6.66 9.01 6.38
CA TYR A 459 -5.71 7.91 6.29
C TYR A 459 -6.35 6.63 5.71
N SER A 460 -5.54 5.70 5.19
CA SER A 460 -6.07 4.39 4.73
C SER A 460 -6.60 3.56 5.89
N ALA A 461 -7.51 2.61 5.62
CA ALA A 461 -8.04 1.67 6.62
C ALA A 461 -6.93 0.97 7.43
N GLU A 462 -5.85 0.55 6.77
CA GLU A 462 -4.73 -0.14 7.40
C GLU A 462 -3.79 0.77 8.20
N TRP A 463 -3.90 2.10 8.07
CA TRP A 463 -2.96 3.01 8.73
C TRP A 463 -3.10 2.92 10.25
N LEU A 464 -4.31 3.12 10.78
CA LEU A 464 -4.53 3.09 12.23
C LEU A 464 -4.22 1.71 12.80
N ARG A 465 -4.62 0.65 12.09
CA ARG A 465 -4.34 -0.73 12.48
C ARG A 465 -2.84 -0.97 12.61
N ARG A 466 -2.04 -0.59 11.60
CA ARG A 466 -0.59 -0.80 11.60
C ARG A 466 0.08 -0.04 12.73
N ASN A 467 -0.16 1.26 12.82
CA ASN A 467 0.48 2.12 13.82
C ASN A 467 0.07 1.72 15.24
N MET A 468 -1.22 1.47 15.52
CA MET A 468 -1.60 0.97 16.84
C MET A 468 -0.99 -0.41 17.15
N THR A 469 -0.91 -1.32 16.17
CA THR A 469 -0.33 -2.65 16.38
C THR A 469 1.16 -2.56 16.69
N GLU A 470 1.88 -1.62 16.08
CA GLU A 470 3.30 -1.38 16.34
C GLU A 470 3.55 -0.91 17.77
N HIS A 471 2.70 -0.04 18.32
CA HIS A 471 2.87 0.52 19.67
C HIS A 471 2.23 -0.30 20.79
N THR A 472 1.14 -1.02 20.50
CA THR A 472 0.32 -1.68 21.53
C THR A 472 0.23 -3.18 21.33
N CYS A 473 0.87 -3.72 20.29
CA CYS A 473 0.59 -5.05 19.74
C CYS A 473 -0.84 -5.21 19.23
N HIS A 474 -1.79 -4.29 19.44
CA HIS A 474 -3.22 -4.47 19.16
C HIS A 474 -3.80 -3.44 18.17
N SER A 475 -4.94 -3.77 17.56
CA SER A 475 -5.67 -2.85 16.68
C SER A 475 -6.73 -2.08 17.45
N ALA A 476 -7.20 -0.93 16.93
CA ALA A 476 -8.28 -0.11 17.50
C ALA A 476 -9.51 -0.87 18.04
N HIS A 477 -9.86 -2.01 17.44
CA HIS A 477 -10.99 -2.81 17.91
C HIS A 477 -10.82 -3.40 19.32
N ILE A 478 -9.58 -3.49 19.81
CA ILE A 478 -9.31 -4.00 21.16
C ILE A 478 -9.89 -3.11 22.25
N VAL A 479 -9.91 -1.79 22.02
CA VAL A 479 -10.35 -0.80 23.01
C VAL A 479 -11.80 -1.06 23.43
N ARG A 480 -12.64 -1.44 22.45
CA ARG A 480 -14.02 -1.86 22.70
C ARG A 480 -14.09 -3.08 23.62
N THR A 481 -13.17 -4.04 23.50
CA THR A 481 -13.10 -5.21 24.39
C THR A 481 -12.70 -4.79 25.80
N LEU A 482 -11.68 -3.93 25.91
CA LEU A 482 -11.19 -3.43 27.20
C LEU A 482 -12.23 -2.61 27.96
N ILE A 483 -13.14 -1.91 27.28
CA ILE A 483 -14.25 -1.20 27.93
C ILE A 483 -15.27 -2.16 28.54
N TYR A 484 -15.60 -3.26 27.86
CA TYR A 484 -16.46 -4.29 28.44
C TYR A 484 -15.80 -4.92 29.67
N ASP A 485 -14.51 -5.24 29.56
CA ASP A 485 -13.72 -5.76 30.68
C ASP A 485 -13.68 -4.75 31.85
N TYR A 486 -13.49 -3.46 31.58
CA TYR A 486 -13.45 -2.41 32.61
C TYR A 486 -14.82 -2.20 33.29
N CYS A 487 -15.91 -2.12 32.53
CA CYS A 487 -17.25 -2.03 33.13
C CYS A 487 -17.59 -3.27 33.96
N ALA A 488 -17.04 -4.45 33.64
CA ALA A 488 -17.22 -5.64 34.46
C ALA A 488 -16.40 -5.63 35.75
N MET A 489 -15.39 -4.76 35.88
CA MET A 489 -14.60 -4.57 37.10
C MET A 489 -15.22 -3.55 38.08
N ASP A 490 -16.21 -2.77 37.64
CA ASP A 490 -16.84 -1.73 38.43
C ASP A 490 -18.24 -2.21 38.86
N ASN A 491 -18.51 -2.22 40.16
CA ASN A 491 -19.77 -2.72 40.72
C ASN A 491 -20.97 -1.82 40.39
N ASP A 492 -20.73 -0.55 40.08
CA ASP A 492 -21.77 0.43 39.77
C ASP A 492 -22.10 0.45 38.27
N LEU A 493 -21.31 -0.26 37.44
CA LEU A 493 -21.49 -0.32 36.01
C LEU A 493 -21.97 -1.71 35.59
N ASP A 494 -23.00 -1.75 34.75
CA ASP A 494 -23.48 -3.01 34.19
C ASP A 494 -23.06 -3.18 32.72
N ARG A 495 -23.33 -4.37 32.19
CA ARG A 495 -23.12 -4.70 30.77
C ARG A 495 -23.89 -3.75 29.84
N SER A 496 -25.00 -3.18 30.29
CA SER A 496 -25.83 -2.26 29.50
C SER A 496 -25.12 -0.92 29.28
N VAL A 497 -24.36 -0.43 30.27
CA VAL A 497 -23.50 0.76 30.14
C VAL A 497 -22.42 0.52 29.09
N ALA A 498 -21.66 -0.57 29.19
CA ALA A 498 -20.65 -0.92 28.18
C ALA A 498 -21.27 -1.03 26.78
N ARG A 499 -22.48 -1.61 26.68
CA ARG A 499 -23.22 -1.74 25.44
C ARG A 499 -23.61 -0.38 24.84
N ALA A 500 -24.07 0.54 25.66
CA ALA A 500 -24.42 1.90 25.27
C ALA A 500 -23.17 2.67 24.79
N LEU A 501 -22.09 2.67 25.59
CA LEU A 501 -20.83 3.33 25.25
C LEU A 501 -20.25 2.86 23.91
N VAL A 502 -20.35 1.55 23.65
CA VAL A 502 -19.77 0.92 22.46
C VAL A 502 -20.74 0.94 21.26
N GLY A 503 -21.99 1.35 21.45
CA GLY A 503 -23.02 1.42 20.40
C GLY A 503 -23.39 0.05 19.84
N HIS A 504 -23.63 -0.93 20.71
CA HIS A 504 -24.09 -2.27 20.33
C HIS A 504 -25.61 -2.39 20.49
N ALA A 505 -26.30 -2.83 19.43
CA ALA A 505 -27.75 -3.01 19.47
C ALA A 505 -28.21 -4.30 20.18
N SER A 506 -27.37 -5.35 20.20
CA SER A 506 -27.77 -6.67 20.73
C SER A 506 -26.91 -7.13 21.90
N ALA A 507 -27.54 -7.79 22.88
CA ALA A 507 -26.87 -8.41 24.02
C ALA A 507 -25.90 -9.51 23.60
N THR A 508 -26.24 -10.29 22.57
CA THR A 508 -25.35 -11.34 22.03
C THR A 508 -24.03 -10.76 21.51
N SER A 509 -24.02 -9.50 21.04
CA SER A 509 -22.78 -8.85 20.63
C SER A 509 -21.88 -8.52 21.82
N ALA A 510 -22.41 -8.35 23.04
CA ALA A 510 -21.63 -8.04 24.24
C ALA A 510 -20.76 -9.21 24.71
N GLU A 511 -21.29 -10.45 24.66
CA GLU A 511 -20.55 -11.68 24.98
C GLU A 511 -19.30 -11.89 24.11
N PHE A 512 -19.27 -11.26 22.92
CA PHE A 512 -18.07 -11.28 22.10
C PHE A 512 -16.95 -10.40 22.63
N TYR A 513 -17.22 -9.42 23.50
CA TYR A 513 -16.26 -8.39 23.95
C TYR A 513 -15.84 -8.51 25.41
N GLU A 514 -16.46 -9.40 26.16
CA GLU A 514 -16.01 -9.78 27.49
C GLU A 514 -14.96 -10.89 27.35
N VAL A 515 -13.70 -10.58 27.68
CA VAL A 515 -12.59 -11.55 27.64
C VAL A 515 -12.16 -11.90 29.05
N ASN A 516 -11.99 -10.90 29.91
CA ASN A 516 -11.60 -11.08 31.31
C ASN A 516 -12.76 -10.82 32.29
N ALA A 517 -13.92 -10.39 31.80
CA ALA A 517 -15.07 -10.05 32.65
C ALA A 517 -15.44 -11.13 33.67
N ASP A 518 -15.49 -12.40 33.26
CA ASP A 518 -15.81 -13.51 34.18
C ASP A 518 -14.73 -13.70 35.25
N ARG A 519 -13.45 -13.52 34.89
CA ARG A 519 -12.36 -13.54 35.87
C ARG A 519 -12.52 -12.43 36.90
N TYR A 520 -12.83 -11.21 36.46
CA TYR A 520 -13.03 -10.07 37.36
C TYR A 520 -14.23 -10.25 38.29
N ARG A 521 -15.35 -10.76 37.77
CA ARG A 521 -16.53 -11.11 38.58
C ARG A 521 -16.20 -12.18 39.63
N VAL A 522 -15.41 -13.19 39.27
CA VAL A 522 -14.96 -14.23 40.22
C VAL A 522 -14.03 -13.64 41.28
N GLU A 523 -13.06 -12.83 40.91
CA GLU A 523 -12.14 -12.17 41.85
C GLU A 523 -12.90 -11.27 42.84
N GLN A 524 -13.87 -10.49 42.36
CA GLN A 524 -14.74 -9.69 43.21
C GLN A 524 -15.58 -10.55 44.16
N ALA A 525 -16.23 -11.59 43.65
CA ALA A 525 -17.04 -12.50 44.47
C ALA A 525 -16.19 -13.16 45.57
N GLN A 526 -14.97 -13.59 45.24
CA GLN A 526 -14.02 -14.11 46.22
C GLN A 526 -13.59 -13.06 47.25
N GLY A 527 -13.39 -11.81 46.83
CA GLY A 527 -13.11 -10.70 47.73
C GLY A 527 -14.24 -10.43 48.73
N LEU A 528 -15.49 -10.43 48.26
CA LEU A 528 -16.68 -10.28 49.11
C LEU A 528 -16.83 -11.46 50.09
N LEU A 529 -16.62 -12.69 49.63
CA LEU A 529 -16.65 -13.87 50.51
C LEU A 529 -15.60 -13.78 51.62
N ARG A 530 -14.36 -13.39 51.31
CA ARG A 530 -13.32 -13.16 52.32
C ARG A 530 -13.66 -12.04 53.30
N ALA A 531 -14.34 -10.99 52.84
CA ALA A 531 -14.78 -9.90 53.71
C ALA A 531 -15.85 -10.39 54.71
N ILE A 532 -16.80 -11.20 54.25
CA ILE A 532 -17.82 -11.83 55.11
C ILE A 532 -17.16 -12.74 56.16
N GLU A 533 -16.23 -13.60 55.74
CA GLU A 533 -15.47 -14.48 56.66
C GLU A 533 -14.76 -13.68 57.76
N LYS A 534 -14.14 -12.55 57.39
CA LYS A 534 -13.46 -11.68 58.34
C LYS A 534 -14.44 -11.03 59.33
N THR A 535 -15.59 -10.53 58.86
CA THR A 535 -16.60 -9.92 59.76
C THR A 535 -17.19 -10.93 60.74
N VAL A 536 -17.40 -12.18 60.33
CA VAL A 536 -17.87 -13.25 61.22
C VAL A 536 -16.78 -13.63 62.24
N GLY A 537 -15.53 -13.77 61.79
CA GLY A 537 -14.41 -14.07 62.68
C GLY A 537 -14.10 -12.96 63.70
N ASP A 538 -14.26 -11.69 63.31
CA ASP A 538 -14.08 -10.55 64.21
C ASP A 538 -15.23 -10.47 65.25
N GLN A 539 -16.45 -10.89 64.91
CA GLN A 539 -17.55 -11.01 65.87
C GLN A 539 -17.30 -12.13 66.89
N ASP A 540 -16.85 -13.30 66.46
CA ASP A 540 -16.54 -14.41 67.37
C ASP A 540 -15.39 -14.07 68.34
N ALA A 541 -14.46 -13.19 67.94
CA ALA A 541 -13.39 -12.68 68.79
C ALA A 541 -13.83 -11.58 69.77
N GLU A 542 -14.95 -10.90 69.51
CA GLU A 542 -15.54 -9.89 70.41
C GLU A 542 -16.46 -10.52 71.47
N TYR A 543 -16.93 -11.75 71.23
CA TYR A 543 -17.73 -12.55 72.19
C TYR A 543 -16.93 -13.58 72.99
N ALA A 544 -15.64 -13.75 72.71
CA ALA A 544 -14.70 -14.58 73.47
C ALA A 544 -13.86 -13.73 74.42
#